data_AF-A0A3G6IIY6-F1
#
_entry.id   AF-A0A3G6IIY6-F1
#
_cell.length_a   1.000
_cell.length_b   1.000
_cell.length_c   1.000
_cell.angle_alpha   90.00
_cell.angle_beta   90.00
_cell.angle_gamma   90.00
#
_symmetry.space_group_name_H-M   'P 1'
#
loop_
_entity.id
_entity.type
_entity.pdbx_description
1 polymer ?
#
loop_
_entity_poly.entity_id
_entity_poly.type
_entity_poly.pdbx_seq_one_letter_code
_entity_poly.pdbx_strand_id
1 'polypeptide(L)'
;DRNAFVTGIARYIEQATVHSSMNEMLEEGHEYAVMLYTWRSCSRAIPQVKCNEQPNRVEIYEKTVEVLEPEVTKLMKFMYFQRKAIERFCSEVKRLCHAERRKDFVSEAYLLTLGKFINMFAVLDELKNMKCSVKNDHSAYKRAAQFLRKMADPQSIQESQNLSMFLANHNRITQCLHQQL
;
A
#
# COMPACT_ATOMS: atom_id res chain seq x y z
N ASP A 1 16.61 28.21 35.29
CA ASP A 1 16.24 26.84 34.90
C ASP A 1 14.86 26.64 34.26
N ARG A 2 14.03 27.70 34.12
CA ARG A 2 12.71 27.60 33.47
C ARG A 2 12.79 27.28 31.97
N ASN A 3 13.81 27.78 31.28
CA ASN A 3 13.96 27.60 29.83
C ASN A 3 14.35 26.16 29.45
N ALA A 4 15.20 25.49 30.25
CA ALA A 4 15.56 24.08 30.06
C ALA A 4 14.37 23.14 30.31
N PHE A 5 13.53 23.46 31.30
CA PHE A 5 12.29 22.73 31.56
C PHE A 5 11.27 22.85 30.43
N VAL A 6 11.07 24.07 29.91
CA VAL A 6 10.13 24.33 28.80
C VAL A 6 10.60 23.65 27.50
N THR A 7 11.90 23.69 27.19
CA THR A 7 12.45 23.00 26.01
C THR A 7 12.41 21.46 26.16
N GLY A 8 12.60 20.94 27.37
CA GLY A 8 12.44 19.52 27.67
C GLY A 8 11.01 19.02 27.44
N ILE A 9 10.00 19.72 27.98
CA ILE A 9 8.58 19.36 27.81
C ILE A 9 8.17 19.44 26.32
N ALA A 10 8.56 20.51 25.62
CA ALA A 10 8.24 20.67 24.21
C ALA A 10 8.75 19.50 23.35
N ARG A 11 9.97 19.00 23.62
CA ARG A 11 10.56 17.84 22.94
C ARG A 11 9.74 16.56 23.15
N TYR A 12 9.27 16.29 24.36
CA TYR A 12 8.47 15.10 24.63
C TYR A 12 7.08 15.17 23.99
N ILE A 13 6.46 16.36 23.95
CA ILE A 13 5.18 16.57 23.26
C ILE A 13 5.33 16.33 21.75
N GLU A 14 6.40 16.83 21.14
CA GLU A 14 6.69 16.59 19.72
C GLU A 14 6.90 15.09 19.44
N GLN A 15 7.67 14.40 20.28
CA GLN A 15 7.87 12.95 20.16
C GLN A 15 6.56 12.17 20.31
N ALA A 16 5.70 12.53 21.26
CA ALA A 16 4.40 11.91 21.44
C ALA A 16 3.48 12.13 20.21
N THR A 17 3.56 13.31 19.60
CA THR A 17 2.80 13.65 18.38
C THR A 17 3.26 12.78 17.20
N VAL A 18 4.58 12.63 17.02
CA VAL A 18 5.15 11.73 15.99
C VAL A 18 4.75 10.29 16.26
N HIS A 19 4.82 9.84 17.52
CA HIS A 19 4.42 8.48 17.91
C HIS A 19 2.95 8.21 17.62
N SER A 20 2.05 9.16 17.95
CA SER A 20 0.62 9.05 17.63
C SER A 20 0.38 8.89 16.14
N SER A 21 0.97 9.78 15.32
CA SER A 21 0.84 9.73 13.86
C SER A 21 1.37 8.42 13.25
N MET A 22 2.43 7.86 13.82
CA MET A 22 2.96 6.56 13.40
C MET A 22 1.99 5.42 13.75
N ASN A 23 1.34 5.47 14.91
CA ASN A 23 0.35 4.45 15.29
C ASN A 23 -0.90 4.51 14.39
N GLU A 24 -1.37 5.70 14.01
CA GLU A 24 -2.48 5.83 13.05
C GLU A 24 -2.18 5.13 11.71
N MET A 25 -0.94 5.22 11.24
CA MET A 25 -0.51 4.53 10.03
C MET A 25 -0.43 3.00 10.18
N LEU A 26 -0.18 2.49 11.39
CA LEU A 26 -0.27 1.05 11.67
C LEU A 26 -1.71 0.56 11.58
N GLU A 27 -2.67 1.34 12.09
CA GLU A 27 -4.09 1.02 11.99
C GLU A 27 -4.56 1.04 10.53
N GLU A 28 -4.16 2.05 9.74
CA GLU A 28 -4.43 2.08 8.29
C GLU A 28 -3.81 0.86 7.58
N GLY A 29 -2.59 0.47 7.96
CA GLY A 29 -1.94 -0.73 7.43
C GLY A 29 -2.69 -2.02 7.78
N HIS A 30 -3.30 -2.08 8.97
CA HIS A 30 -4.14 -3.20 9.37
C HIS A 30 -5.39 -3.32 8.50
N GLU A 31 -6.04 -2.20 8.14
CA GLU A 31 -7.19 -2.20 7.22
C GLU A 31 -6.82 -2.80 5.85
N TYR A 32 -5.65 -2.46 5.31
CA TYR A 32 -5.16 -3.07 4.06
C TYR A 32 -4.82 -4.55 4.22
N ALA A 33 -4.30 -4.97 5.38
CA ALA A 33 -4.07 -6.39 5.66
C ALA A 33 -5.39 -7.17 5.66
N VAL A 34 -6.44 -6.63 6.30
CA VAL A 34 -7.79 -7.21 6.29
C VAL A 34 -8.34 -7.27 4.86
N MET A 35 -8.22 -6.18 4.10
CA MET A 35 -8.64 -6.11 2.69
C MET A 35 -7.97 -7.23 1.87
N LEU A 36 -6.65 -7.37 1.94
CA LEU A 36 -5.91 -8.41 1.20
C LEU A 36 -6.32 -9.81 1.66
N TYR A 37 -6.38 -10.04 2.97
CA TYR A 37 -6.72 -11.35 3.54
C TYR A 37 -8.12 -11.81 3.16
N THR A 38 -9.08 -10.90 3.18
CA THR A 38 -10.49 -11.19 2.85
C THR A 38 -10.78 -11.14 1.35
N TRP A 39 -9.84 -10.68 0.51
CA TRP A 39 -10.00 -10.65 -0.94
C TRP A 39 -10.27 -12.04 -1.52
N ARG A 40 -11.44 -12.20 -2.14
CA ARG A 40 -11.85 -13.37 -2.93
C ARG A 40 -11.91 -12.96 -4.41
N SER A 41 -11.65 -13.91 -5.30
CA SER A 41 -11.54 -13.59 -6.72
C SER A 41 -12.89 -13.24 -7.33
N CYS A 42 -13.03 -12.00 -7.78
CA CYS A 42 -14.17 -11.56 -8.58
C CYS A 42 -14.09 -12.12 -10.00
N SER A 43 -12.88 -12.16 -10.60
CA SER A 43 -12.68 -12.65 -11.97
C SER A 43 -13.04 -14.12 -12.17
N ARG A 44 -13.02 -14.95 -11.11
CA ARG A 44 -13.53 -16.34 -11.17
C ARG A 44 -15.06 -16.41 -11.30
N ALA A 45 -15.78 -15.39 -10.86
CA ALA A 45 -17.25 -15.32 -10.97
C ALA A 45 -17.71 -14.67 -12.28
N ILE A 46 -16.82 -13.96 -12.99
CA ILE A 46 -17.14 -13.26 -14.23
C ILE A 46 -17.14 -14.25 -15.41
N PRO A 47 -18.21 -14.26 -16.25
CA PRO A 47 -18.24 -15.07 -17.47
C PRO A 47 -17.06 -14.73 -18.40
N GLN A 48 -16.33 -15.75 -18.85
CA GLN A 48 -15.20 -15.54 -19.75
C GLN A 48 -15.66 -15.34 -21.19
N VAL A 49 -15.04 -14.37 -21.88
CA VAL A 49 -15.18 -14.18 -23.32
C VAL A 49 -14.37 -15.28 -24.03
N LYS A 50 -15.05 -16.16 -24.76
CA LYS A 50 -14.44 -17.33 -25.42
C LYS A 50 -13.84 -17.00 -26.79
N CYS A 51 -14.47 -16.10 -27.54
CA CYS A 51 -14.01 -15.68 -28.86
C CYS A 51 -14.35 -14.20 -29.12
N ASN A 52 -13.81 -13.64 -30.19
CA ASN A 52 -13.97 -12.24 -30.52
C ASN A 52 -15.39 -11.91 -31.01
N GLU A 53 -16.06 -12.88 -31.62
CA GLU A 53 -17.39 -12.81 -32.24
C GLU A 53 -18.53 -13.05 -31.23
N GLN A 54 -18.21 -13.26 -29.96
CA GLN A 54 -19.21 -13.55 -28.93
C GLN A 54 -20.20 -12.38 -28.77
N PRO A 55 -21.53 -12.61 -28.91
CA PRO A 55 -22.52 -11.52 -28.96
C PRO A 55 -22.53 -10.62 -27.72
N ASN A 56 -22.44 -11.19 -26.51
CA ASN A 56 -22.47 -10.46 -25.24
C ASN A 56 -21.08 -10.02 -24.76
N ARG A 57 -20.06 -10.02 -25.63
CA ARG A 57 -18.68 -9.64 -25.28
C ARG A 57 -18.58 -8.23 -24.70
N VAL A 58 -19.28 -7.28 -25.30
CA VAL A 58 -19.26 -5.86 -24.86
C VAL A 58 -19.89 -5.74 -23.48
N GLU A 59 -21.09 -6.30 -23.30
CA GLU A 59 -21.81 -6.29 -22.03
C GLU A 59 -21.00 -6.93 -20.89
N ILE A 60 -20.36 -8.07 -21.14
CA ILE A 60 -19.47 -8.71 -20.15
C ILE A 60 -18.37 -7.74 -19.72
N TYR A 61 -17.72 -7.05 -20.66
CA TYR A 61 -16.64 -6.11 -20.32
C TYR A 61 -17.14 -4.86 -19.60
N GLU A 62 -18.31 -4.34 -19.96
CA GLU A 62 -18.93 -3.21 -19.26
C GLU A 62 -19.22 -3.56 -17.80
N LYS A 63 -19.84 -4.73 -17.56
CA LYS A 63 -20.10 -5.23 -16.22
C LYS A 63 -18.83 -5.63 -15.46
N THR A 64 -17.82 -6.13 -16.15
CA THR A 64 -16.50 -6.39 -15.56
C THR A 64 -15.88 -5.11 -15.01
N VAL A 65 -15.91 -4.02 -15.79
CA VAL A 65 -15.40 -2.72 -15.33
C VAL A 65 -16.24 -2.20 -14.18
N GLU A 66 -17.58 -2.19 -14.30
CA GLU A 66 -18.49 -1.72 -13.25
C GLU A 66 -18.23 -2.38 -11.89
N VAL A 67 -18.01 -3.69 -11.86
CA VAL A 67 -17.76 -4.45 -10.62
C VAL A 67 -16.33 -4.26 -10.09
N LEU A 68 -15.32 -4.26 -10.97
CA LEU A 68 -13.92 -4.29 -10.54
C LEU A 68 -13.30 -2.90 -10.34
N GLU A 69 -13.85 -1.84 -10.92
CA GLU A 69 -13.35 -0.47 -10.77
C GLU A 69 -13.21 0.01 -9.31
N PRO A 70 -14.22 -0.14 -8.43
CA PRO A 70 -14.06 0.25 -7.03
C PRO A 70 -13.00 -0.60 -6.30
N GLU A 71 -12.86 -1.87 -6.68
CA GLU A 71 -11.86 -2.76 -6.10
C GLU A 71 -10.44 -2.39 -6.55
N VAL A 72 -10.25 -2.05 -7.83
CA VAL A 72 -8.96 -1.55 -8.35
C VAL A 72 -8.57 -0.22 -7.69
N THR A 73 -9.55 0.63 -7.37
CA THR A 73 -9.29 1.86 -6.61
C THR A 73 -8.72 1.55 -5.22
N LYS A 74 -9.20 0.50 -4.53
CA LYS A 74 -8.61 0.05 -3.26
C LYS A 74 -7.16 -0.41 -3.44
N LEU A 75 -6.86 -1.13 -4.52
CA LEU A 75 -5.50 -1.56 -4.84
C LEU A 75 -4.55 -0.39 -5.15
N MET A 76 -5.05 0.64 -5.84
CA MET A 76 -4.30 1.88 -6.05
C MET A 76 -3.98 2.56 -4.73
N LYS A 77 -4.97 2.70 -3.83
CA LYS A 77 -4.76 3.26 -2.50
C LYS A 77 -3.76 2.45 -1.68
N PHE A 78 -3.84 1.11 -1.71
CA PHE A 78 -2.86 0.23 -1.08
C PHE A 78 -1.43 0.44 -1.62
N MET A 79 -1.27 0.52 -2.95
CA MET A 79 0.02 0.77 -3.58
C MET A 79 0.61 2.12 -3.13
N TYR A 80 -0.21 3.16 -3.00
CA TYR A 80 0.24 4.46 -2.51
C TYR A 80 0.54 4.45 -1.01
N PHE A 81 -0.29 3.78 -0.22
CA PHE A 81 -0.11 3.63 1.22
C PHE A 81 1.24 3.00 1.53
N GLN A 82 1.55 1.83 0.97
CA GLN A 82 2.81 1.15 1.29
C GLN A 82 4.03 2.00 0.92
N ARG A 83 3.97 2.76 -0.18
CA ARG A 83 5.05 3.66 -0.60
C ARG A 83 5.26 4.77 0.42
N LYS A 84 4.18 5.45 0.81
CA LYS A 84 4.19 6.50 1.84
C LYS A 84 4.68 5.96 3.19
N ALA A 85 4.25 4.75 3.56
CA ALA A 85 4.62 4.12 4.82
C ALA A 85 6.12 3.77 4.87
N ILE A 86 6.69 3.22 3.79
CA ILE A 86 8.13 2.97 3.68
C ILE A 86 8.90 4.28 3.79
N GLU A 87 8.53 5.30 3.00
CA GLU A 87 9.21 6.60 3.01
C GLU A 87 9.20 7.23 4.41
N ARG A 88 8.04 7.21 5.10
CA ARG A 88 7.89 7.72 6.45
C ARG A 88 8.73 6.95 7.46
N PHE A 89 8.68 5.63 7.43
CA PHE A 89 9.47 4.77 8.32
C PHE A 89 10.97 5.01 8.13
N CYS A 90 11.45 4.99 6.89
CA CYS A 90 12.87 5.21 6.58
C CYS A 90 13.32 6.63 6.97
N SER A 91 12.47 7.64 6.84
CA SER A 91 12.75 9.00 7.32
C SER A 91 12.96 9.03 8.84
N GLU A 92 12.12 8.33 9.60
CA GLU A 92 12.27 8.22 11.06
C GLU A 92 13.55 7.47 11.45
N VAL A 93 13.87 6.37 10.77
CA VAL A 93 15.14 5.66 10.99
C VAL A 93 16.33 6.58 10.72
N LYS A 94 16.34 7.32 9.61
CA LYS A 94 17.41 8.29 9.28
C LYS A 94 17.53 9.40 10.33
N ARG A 95 16.40 9.92 10.81
CA ARG A 95 16.35 10.95 11.87
C ARG A 95 16.98 10.46 13.17
N LEU A 96 16.66 9.23 13.59
CA LEU A 96 17.19 8.61 14.81
C LEU A 96 18.67 8.20 14.68
N CYS A 97 19.11 7.84 13.48
CA CYS A 97 20.48 7.40 13.22
C CYS A 97 21.49 8.54 12.99
N HIS A 98 21.04 9.80 12.94
CA HIS A 98 21.89 10.99 12.78
C HIS A 98 22.97 11.04 13.87
N ALA A 99 24.21 11.43 13.52
CA ALA A 99 25.37 11.35 14.42
C ALA A 99 25.14 12.09 15.75
N GLU A 100 24.46 13.23 15.72
CA GLU A 100 24.14 14.03 16.90
C GLU A 100 22.98 13.44 17.73
N ARG A 101 22.08 12.66 17.11
CA ARG A 101 20.89 12.10 17.76
C ARG A 101 21.04 10.65 18.20
N ARG A 102 22.05 9.93 17.71
CA ARG A 102 22.27 8.51 18.07
C ARG A 102 22.50 8.30 19.57
N LYS A 103 22.97 9.33 20.27
CA LYS A 103 23.19 9.32 21.73
C LYS A 103 21.97 9.81 22.52
N ASP A 104 20.92 10.28 21.84
CA ASP A 104 19.70 10.73 22.48
C ASP A 104 18.88 9.56 23.00
N PHE A 105 18.11 9.83 24.06
CA PHE A 105 17.08 8.91 24.52
C PHE A 105 15.97 8.74 23.47
N VAL A 106 15.58 7.49 23.25
CA VAL A 106 14.40 7.09 22.49
C VAL A 106 13.54 6.23 23.41
N SER A 107 12.24 6.52 23.49
CA SER A 107 11.36 5.75 24.36
C SER A 107 11.20 4.31 23.86
N GLU A 108 11.17 3.36 24.79
CA GLU A 108 10.95 1.93 24.48
C GLU A 108 9.63 1.71 23.73
N ALA A 109 8.58 2.46 24.10
CA ALA A 109 7.29 2.43 23.42
C ALA A 109 7.39 2.84 21.94
N TYR A 110 8.25 3.82 21.61
CA TYR A 110 8.47 4.21 20.22
C TYR A 110 9.29 3.17 19.45
N LEU A 111 10.33 2.59 20.07
CA LEU A 111 11.06 1.47 19.48
C LEU A 111 10.15 0.26 19.19
N LEU A 112 9.21 -0.04 20.09
CA LEU A 112 8.21 -1.07 19.88
C LEU A 112 7.30 -0.75 18.69
N THR A 113 6.86 0.51 18.54
CA THR A 113 6.11 0.95 17.35
C THR A 113 6.93 0.77 16.08
N LEU A 114 8.21 1.14 16.06
CA LEU A 114 9.08 0.91 14.90
C LEU A 114 9.21 -0.59 14.58
N GLY A 115 9.31 -1.47 15.59
CA GLY A 115 9.27 -2.92 15.39
C GLY A 115 7.96 -3.39 14.76
N LYS A 116 6.82 -2.84 15.21
CA LYS A 116 5.50 -3.13 14.60
C LYS A 116 5.42 -2.69 13.14
N PHE A 117 6.09 -1.62 12.73
CA PHE A 117 6.17 -1.20 11.32
C PHE A 117 6.88 -2.24 10.45
N ILE A 118 8.01 -2.76 10.90
CA ILE A 118 8.72 -3.82 10.17
C ILE A 118 7.82 -5.04 10.00
N ASN A 119 7.11 -5.43 11.07
CA ASN A 119 6.13 -6.52 11.00
C ASN A 119 4.96 -6.20 10.06
N MET A 120 4.44 -4.98 10.06
CA MET A 120 3.38 -4.55 9.13
C MET A 120 3.82 -4.71 7.67
N PHE A 121 5.05 -4.30 7.31
CA PHE A 121 5.57 -4.50 5.96
C PHE A 121 5.64 -5.98 5.59
N ALA A 122 6.12 -6.83 6.49
CA ALA A 122 6.17 -8.27 6.27
C ALA A 122 4.76 -8.86 6.04
N VAL A 123 3.80 -8.52 6.89
CA VAL A 123 2.40 -8.99 6.77
C VAL A 123 1.79 -8.55 5.44
N LEU A 124 1.95 -7.28 5.05
CA LEU A 124 1.37 -6.76 3.80
C LEU A 124 2.01 -7.40 2.56
N ASP A 125 3.32 -7.63 2.57
CA ASP A 125 4.02 -8.24 1.43
C ASP A 125 3.64 -9.72 1.28
N GLU A 126 3.61 -10.47 2.39
CA GLU A 126 3.22 -11.89 2.37
C GLU A 126 1.76 -12.08 1.95
N LEU A 127 0.84 -11.25 2.47
CA LEU A 127 -0.56 -11.27 2.04
C LEU A 127 -0.71 -10.92 0.56
N LYS A 128 0.00 -9.90 0.07
CA LYS A 128 0.03 -9.55 -1.35
C LYS A 128 0.59 -10.71 -2.19
N ASN A 129 1.68 -11.33 -1.75
CA ASN A 129 2.37 -12.41 -2.44
C ASN A 129 1.48 -13.66 -2.61
N MET A 130 0.76 -14.05 -1.56
CA MET A 130 -0.11 -15.24 -1.61
C MET A 130 -1.42 -14.99 -2.39
N LYS A 131 -1.85 -13.73 -2.55
CA LYS A 131 -3.15 -13.38 -3.15
C LYS A 131 -3.09 -13.22 -4.67
N CYS A 132 -2.95 -14.34 -5.38
CA CYS A 132 -3.04 -14.35 -6.85
C CYS A 132 -4.38 -13.78 -7.37
N SER A 133 -5.46 -13.89 -6.58
CA SER A 133 -6.77 -13.30 -6.90
C SER A 133 -6.70 -11.79 -7.14
N VAL A 134 -5.92 -11.05 -6.34
CA VAL A 134 -5.75 -9.60 -6.50
C VAL A 134 -5.13 -9.26 -7.86
N LYS A 135 -4.04 -9.94 -8.22
CA LYS A 135 -3.36 -9.77 -9.52
C LYS A 135 -4.29 -10.11 -10.70
N ASN A 136 -5.05 -11.19 -10.57
CA ASN A 136 -5.94 -11.67 -11.64
C ASN A 136 -7.14 -10.75 -11.83
N ASP A 137 -7.74 -10.27 -10.75
CA ASP A 137 -8.87 -9.34 -10.80
C ASP A 137 -8.46 -8.01 -11.44
N HIS A 138 -7.31 -7.45 -11.04
CA HIS A 138 -6.75 -6.26 -11.71
C HIS A 138 -6.47 -6.51 -13.20
N SER A 139 -5.94 -7.69 -13.56
CA SER A 139 -5.66 -8.04 -14.96
C SER A 139 -6.95 -8.21 -15.78
N ALA A 140 -8.04 -8.69 -15.17
CA ALA A 140 -9.36 -8.76 -15.81
C ALA A 140 -9.94 -7.37 -16.05
N TYR A 141 -9.87 -6.49 -15.05
CA TYR A 141 -10.26 -5.08 -15.18
C TYR A 141 -9.48 -4.38 -16.29
N LYS A 142 -8.13 -4.48 -16.27
CA LYS A 142 -7.26 -3.82 -17.26
C LYS A 142 -7.62 -4.22 -18.69
N ARG A 143 -7.84 -5.51 -18.95
CA ARG A 143 -8.27 -6.01 -20.28
C ARG A 143 -9.62 -5.44 -20.70
N ALA A 144 -10.60 -5.43 -19.80
CA ALA A 144 -11.93 -4.91 -20.07
C ALA A 144 -11.91 -3.40 -20.34
N ALA A 145 -11.22 -2.62 -19.50
CA ALA A 145 -11.09 -1.18 -19.63
C ALA A 145 -10.36 -0.77 -20.92
N GLN A 146 -9.31 -1.50 -21.31
CA GLN A 146 -8.60 -1.29 -22.58
C GLN A 146 -9.49 -1.58 -23.79
N PHE A 147 -10.25 -2.69 -23.76
CA PHE A 147 -11.19 -3.03 -24.83
C PHE A 147 -12.25 -1.93 -25.02
N LEU A 148 -12.79 -1.41 -23.93
CA LEU A 148 -13.80 -0.34 -23.92
C LEU A 148 -13.20 1.06 -24.15
N ARG A 149 -11.87 1.18 -24.34
CA ARG A 149 -11.16 2.46 -24.52
C ARG A 149 -11.39 3.47 -23.39
N LYS A 150 -11.59 2.98 -22.16
CA LYS A 150 -11.81 3.84 -20.97
C LYS A 150 -10.53 4.46 -20.41
N MET A 151 -9.35 3.93 -20.75
CA MET A 151 -8.05 4.50 -20.37
C MET A 151 -7.49 5.32 -21.52
N ALA A 152 -7.72 6.63 -21.49
CA ALA A 152 -7.31 7.55 -22.55
C ALA A 152 -6.29 8.60 -22.10
N ASP A 153 -6.26 8.94 -20.81
CA ASP A 153 -5.33 9.95 -20.31
C ASP A 153 -3.95 9.33 -19.97
N PRO A 154 -2.84 10.01 -20.28
CA PRO A 154 -1.48 9.49 -20.03
C PRO A 154 -1.20 9.15 -18.57
N GLN A 155 -1.80 9.89 -17.64
CA GLN A 155 -1.59 9.68 -16.20
C GLN A 155 -2.20 8.35 -15.73
N SER A 156 -3.46 8.09 -16.07
CA SER A 156 -4.17 6.84 -15.76
C SER A 156 -3.48 5.63 -16.38
N ILE A 157 -2.94 5.77 -17.60
CA ILE A 157 -2.14 4.72 -18.24
C ILE A 157 -0.89 4.41 -17.42
N GLN A 158 -0.17 5.44 -16.97
CA GLN A 158 1.03 5.27 -16.15
C GLN A 158 0.69 4.67 -14.78
N GLU A 159 -0.39 5.11 -14.15
CA GLU A 159 -0.88 4.59 -12.86
C GLU A 159 -1.25 3.11 -12.94
N SER A 160 -2.03 2.72 -13.97
CA SER A 160 -2.37 1.33 -14.27
C SER A 160 -1.13 0.48 -14.51
N GLN A 161 -0.11 1.02 -15.18
CA GLN A 161 1.16 0.34 -15.39
C GLN A 161 1.94 0.15 -14.09
N ASN A 162 2.02 1.19 -13.24
CA ASN A 162 2.67 1.11 -11.93
C ASN A 162 2.01 0.04 -11.05
N LEU A 163 0.67 0.00 -11.02
CA LEU A 163 -0.06 -1.02 -10.27
C LEU A 163 0.19 -2.43 -10.83
N SER A 164 0.22 -2.57 -12.16
CA SER A 164 0.55 -3.86 -12.80
C SER A 164 1.90 -4.37 -12.34
N MET A 165 2.93 -3.50 -12.33
CA MET A 165 4.28 -3.85 -11.88
C MET A 165 4.31 -4.15 -10.38
N PHE A 166 3.63 -3.36 -9.55
CA PHE A 166 3.56 -3.59 -8.12
C PHE A 166 2.99 -4.97 -7.79
N LEU A 167 1.85 -5.33 -8.40
CA LEU A 167 1.18 -6.61 -8.16
C LEU A 167 1.94 -7.82 -8.75
N ALA A 168 2.70 -7.62 -9.84
CA ALA A 168 3.45 -8.68 -10.49
C ALA A 168 4.75 -9.06 -9.77
N ASN A 169 5.41 -8.10 -9.12
CA ASN A 169 6.70 -8.33 -8.46
C ASN A 169 6.51 -8.96 -7.08
N HIS A 170 7.14 -10.11 -6.85
CA HIS A 170 7.16 -10.79 -5.56
C HIS A 170 8.11 -10.07 -4.59
N ASN A 171 7.78 -10.05 -3.29
CA ASN A 171 8.58 -9.39 -2.25
C ASN A 171 8.83 -7.89 -2.50
N ARG A 172 7.88 -7.21 -3.17
CA ARG A 172 8.11 -5.85 -3.65
C ARG A 172 8.22 -4.86 -2.49
N ILE A 173 7.41 -5.01 -1.45
CA ILE A 173 7.43 -4.10 -0.29
C ILE A 173 8.74 -4.28 0.47
N THR A 174 9.15 -5.54 0.71
CA THR A 174 10.41 -5.88 1.39
C THR A 174 11.63 -5.36 0.62
N GLN A 175 11.67 -5.56 -0.69
CA GLN A 175 12.76 -5.05 -1.54
C GLN A 175 12.84 -3.52 -1.51
N CYS A 176 11.70 -2.82 -1.58
CA CYS A 176 11.68 -1.37 -1.49
C CYS A 176 12.15 -0.86 -0.13
N LEU A 177 11.78 -1.55 0.97
CA LEU A 177 12.26 -1.22 2.30
C LEU A 177 13.78 -1.38 2.41
N HIS A 178 14.32 -2.52 1.96
CA HIS A 178 15.76 -2.79 1.96
C HIS A 178 16.58 -1.79 1.15
N GLN A 179 16.03 -1.25 0.06
CA GLN A 179 16.74 -0.27 -0.78
C GLN A 179 16.81 1.12 -0.15
N GLN A 180 15.90 1.45 0.78
CA GLN A 180 15.78 2.81 1.35
C GLN A 180 16.39 2.97 2.74
N LEU A 181 16.61 1.86 3.45
CA LEU A 181 17.34 1.78 4.72
C LEU A 181 18.85 1.70 4.47
#